data_AF-A0A9P7EPC9-F1
#
_entry.id   AF-A0A9P7EPC9-F1
#
_cell.length_a   1.000
_cell.length_b   1.000
_cell.length_c   1.000
_cell.angle_alpha   90.00
_cell.angle_beta   90.00
_cell.angle_gamma   90.00
#
_symmetry.space_group_name_H-M   'P 1'
#
loop_
_entity.id
_entity.type
_entity.pdbx_description
1 polymer ?
#
loop_
_entity_poly.entity_id
_entity_poly.type
_entity_poly.pdbx_seq_one_letter_code
_entity_poly.pdbx_strand_id
1 'polypeptide(L)'
;MTIIHSSGVFTHNMAWCHCPGSNPQHLQLLRAGLFPASSTQPRTVFTFKVLDHFLIDALECKTLARSFFEKLTRLTNNAFLDTVPDRYHELMRVSCLWQDLKNQKWFGFGHDMDSGPGPGDLAIFCPSCPQPGINMPLCWEEKWLVMKRFVVDGNFTAHHMNMRQPKLDIFLSDGLGYIVTEREYQAHLASATESKERSACSNHRAVNAANTNRSNLRATGVGTTACARHGCFVPHCIVDFQKGEWQVFLHLLWTK
;
A
#
# COMPACT_ATOMS: atom_id res chain seq x y z
N MET A 1 -23.30 1.84 19.81
CA MET A 1 -22.34 2.01 18.71
C MET A 1 -21.17 2.83 19.23
N THR A 2 -19.94 2.38 19.02
CA THR A 2 -18.73 3.15 19.35
C THR A 2 -18.31 3.97 18.14
N ILE A 3 -18.22 5.28 18.32
CA ILE A 3 -17.90 6.26 17.29
C ILE A 3 -16.52 6.85 17.59
N ILE A 4 -15.56 6.64 16.70
CA ILE A 4 -14.24 7.26 16.78
C ILE A 4 -14.26 8.54 15.95
N HIS A 5 -14.06 9.66 16.63
CA HIS A 5 -14.04 11.00 16.06
C HIS A 5 -12.69 11.67 16.36
N SER A 6 -12.35 12.75 15.64
CA SER A 6 -11.08 13.47 15.84
C SER A 6 -10.93 14.08 17.24
N SER A 7 -12.03 14.23 17.98
CA SER A 7 -12.04 14.74 19.36
C SER A 7 -12.07 13.65 20.43
N GLY A 8 -12.13 12.36 20.06
CA GLY A 8 -12.20 11.26 21.01
C GLY A 8 -13.09 10.10 20.57
N VAL A 9 -13.39 9.21 21.51
CA VAL A 9 -14.14 7.97 21.35
C VAL A 9 -15.44 8.08 22.14
N PHE A 10 -16.56 7.94 21.44
CA PHE A 10 -17.90 8.15 22.01
C PHE A 10 -18.76 6.90 21.87
N THR A 11 -19.69 6.69 22.80
CA THR A 11 -20.67 5.61 22.71
C THR A 11 -22.07 6.20 22.60
N HIS A 12 -22.77 5.89 21.51
CA HIS A 12 -24.12 6.37 21.25
C HIS A 12 -25.06 5.26 20.81
N ASN A 13 -26.36 5.47 21.07
CA ASN A 13 -27.44 4.66 20.52
C ASN A 13 -27.76 5.15 19.10
N MET A 14 -27.86 4.21 18.16
CA MET A 14 -28.14 4.51 16.75
C MET A 14 -29.52 3.98 16.40
N ALA A 15 -30.35 4.82 15.79
CA ALA A 15 -31.59 4.41 15.16
C ALA A 15 -31.34 4.16 13.67
N TRP A 16 -31.89 3.08 13.13
CA TRP A 16 -31.75 2.72 11.72
C TRP A 16 -32.99 3.11 10.93
N CYS A 17 -32.80 3.51 9.68
CA CYS A 17 -33.91 3.73 8.77
C CYS A 17 -34.44 2.37 8.27
N HIS A 18 -35.74 2.13 8.50
CA HIS A 18 -36.46 0.91 8.08
C HIS A 18 -37.50 1.20 7.00
N CYS A 19 -37.43 2.35 6.32
CA CYS A 19 -38.34 2.67 5.22
C CYS A 19 -38.20 1.65 4.08
N PRO A 20 -39.27 1.37 3.31
CA PRO A 20 -39.17 0.55 2.11
C PRO A 20 -38.09 1.07 1.17
N GLY A 21 -37.19 0.18 0.72
CA GLY A 21 -36.05 0.55 -0.11
C GLY A 21 -34.89 1.21 0.64
N SER A 22 -34.88 1.20 1.99
CA SER A 22 -33.75 1.72 2.74
C SER A 22 -32.48 0.93 2.47
N ASN A 23 -31.36 1.65 2.47
CA ASN A 23 -30.05 1.06 2.31
C ASN A 23 -29.71 0.09 3.46
N PRO A 24 -28.87 -0.93 3.22
CA PRO A 24 -28.20 -1.69 4.28
C PRO A 24 -27.49 -0.78 5.30
N GLN A 25 -27.36 -1.25 6.55
CA GLN A 25 -26.82 -0.45 7.67
C GLN A 25 -25.46 0.18 7.36
N HIS A 26 -24.52 -0.56 6.76
CA HIS A 26 -23.20 -0.04 6.43
C HIS A 26 -23.25 1.11 5.42
N LEU A 27 -24.19 1.08 4.46
CA LEU A 27 -24.38 2.18 3.51
C LEU A 27 -25.09 3.37 4.14
N GLN A 28 -26.02 3.16 5.09
CA GLN A 28 -26.60 4.26 5.88
C GLN A 28 -25.51 5.00 6.66
N LEU A 29 -24.58 4.27 7.27
CA LEU A 29 -23.42 4.84 7.97
C LEU A 29 -22.53 5.64 7.03
N LEU A 30 -22.14 5.07 5.88
CA LEU A 30 -21.28 5.76 4.92
C LEU A 30 -21.91 7.05 4.41
N ARG A 31 -23.24 7.05 4.15
CA ARG A 31 -23.98 8.28 3.79
C ARG A 31 -23.99 9.32 4.91
N ALA A 32 -23.91 8.89 6.17
CA ALA A 32 -23.79 9.76 7.33
C ALA A 32 -22.33 10.20 7.65
N GLY A 33 -21.36 9.88 6.78
CA GLY A 33 -19.94 10.22 7.01
C GLY A 33 -19.25 9.33 8.05
N LEU A 34 -19.82 8.15 8.32
CA LEU A 34 -19.34 7.17 9.28
C LEU A 34 -18.85 5.92 8.53
N PHE A 35 -17.55 5.66 8.59
CA PHE A 35 -16.96 4.47 8.01
C PHE A 35 -17.09 3.28 8.99
N PRO A 36 -17.81 2.21 8.62
CA PRO A 36 -17.99 1.06 9.51
C PRO A 36 -16.75 0.18 9.56
N ALA A 37 -16.40 -0.30 10.75
CA ALA A 37 -15.33 -1.30 10.93
C ALA A 37 -15.74 -2.72 10.46
N SER A 38 -17.04 -2.95 10.24
CA SER A 38 -17.61 -4.20 9.72
C SER A 38 -18.85 -3.90 8.89
N SER A 39 -19.01 -4.58 7.75
CA SER A 39 -20.14 -4.40 6.84
C SER A 39 -21.40 -5.18 7.25
N THR A 40 -21.26 -6.26 8.03
CA THR A 40 -22.35 -7.17 8.40
C THR A 40 -23.07 -6.75 9.67
N GLN A 41 -22.32 -6.45 10.73
CA GLN A 41 -22.86 -5.97 11.99
C GLN A 41 -21.95 -4.86 12.55
N PRO A 42 -22.10 -3.60 12.08
CA PRO A 42 -21.28 -2.49 12.53
C PRO A 42 -21.56 -2.19 14.01
N ARG A 43 -20.55 -2.37 14.86
CA ARG A 43 -20.57 -1.92 16.27
C ARG A 43 -19.62 -0.76 16.54
N THR A 44 -18.66 -0.57 15.63
CA THR A 44 -17.62 0.45 15.68
C THR A 44 -17.60 1.20 14.35
N VAL A 45 -17.55 2.52 14.39
CA VAL A 45 -17.48 3.38 13.21
C VAL A 45 -16.44 4.47 13.40
N PHE A 46 -15.79 4.87 12.32
CA PHE A 46 -14.82 5.96 12.29
C PHE A 46 -15.41 7.09 11.45
N THR A 47 -15.38 8.32 11.96
CA THR A 47 -15.70 9.47 11.11
C THR A 47 -14.67 9.62 9.99
N PHE A 48 -15.07 10.07 8.80
CA PHE A 48 -14.10 10.31 7.72
C PHE A 48 -12.99 11.28 8.15
N LYS A 49 -13.34 12.27 8.97
CA LYS A 49 -12.40 13.24 9.54
C LYS A 49 -11.30 12.60 10.37
N VAL A 50 -11.61 11.62 11.24
CA VAL A 50 -10.55 10.98 12.05
C VAL A 50 -9.61 10.13 11.19
N LEU A 51 -10.14 9.52 10.12
CA LEU A 51 -9.33 8.75 9.18
C LEU A 51 -8.40 9.68 8.39
N ASP A 52 -8.90 10.79 7.86
CA ASP A 52 -8.08 11.79 7.19
C ASP A 52 -7.02 12.41 8.14
N HIS A 53 -7.39 12.71 9.39
CA HIS A 53 -6.42 13.17 10.40
C HIS A 53 -5.33 12.13 10.67
N PHE A 54 -5.70 10.84 10.76
CA PHE A 54 -4.72 9.78 10.95
C PHE A 54 -3.74 9.69 9.78
N LEU A 55 -4.23 9.81 8.54
CA LEU A 55 -3.36 9.79 7.36
C LEU A 55 -2.34 10.95 7.38
N ILE A 56 -2.79 12.16 7.71
CA ILE A 56 -1.93 13.33 7.79
C ILE A 56 -0.93 13.20 8.94
N ASP A 57 -1.38 12.78 10.14
CA ASP A 57 -0.50 12.59 11.31
C ASP A 57 0.54 11.48 11.07
N ALA A 58 0.20 10.44 10.31
CA ALA A 58 1.14 9.40 9.91
C ALA A 58 2.17 9.91 8.90
N LEU A 59 1.76 10.75 7.94
CA LEU A 59 2.63 11.30 6.89
C LEU A 59 3.57 12.40 7.42
N GLU A 60 3.02 13.42 8.07
CA GLU A 60 3.76 14.62 8.47
C GLU A 60 4.51 14.42 9.79
N CYS A 61 3.84 13.81 10.77
CA CYS A 61 4.36 13.68 12.13
C CYS A 61 5.03 12.31 12.37
N LYS A 62 4.99 11.39 11.40
CA LYS A 62 5.46 10.00 11.56
C LYS A 62 4.82 9.31 12.77
N THR A 63 3.56 9.67 13.05
CA THR A 63 2.86 9.19 14.25
C THR A 63 2.53 7.71 14.08
N LEU A 64 2.98 6.88 15.03
CA LEU A 64 2.59 5.49 15.08
C LEU A 64 1.09 5.38 15.36
N ALA A 65 0.42 4.42 14.72
CA ALA A 65 -1.02 4.19 14.91
C ALA A 65 -1.42 3.99 16.39
N ARG A 66 -0.53 3.39 17.19
CA ARG A 66 -0.73 3.25 18.63
C ARG A 66 -0.76 4.60 19.33
N SER A 67 0.24 5.44 19.11
CA SER A 67 0.32 6.79 19.67
C SER A 67 -0.84 7.68 19.23
N PHE A 68 -1.28 7.55 17.97
CA PHE A 68 -2.47 8.26 17.48
C PHE A 68 -3.73 7.83 18.23
N PHE A 69 -3.92 6.52 18.45
CA PHE A 69 -5.08 6.04 19.20
C PHE A 69 -5.01 6.44 20.68
N GLU A 70 -3.83 6.40 21.31
CA GLU A 70 -3.63 6.87 22.69
C GLU A 70 -3.94 8.37 22.83
N LYS A 71 -3.60 9.19 21.83
CA LYS A 71 -4.02 10.60 21.75
C LYS A 71 -5.54 10.72 21.78
N LEU A 72 -6.27 9.91 21.00
CA LEU A 72 -7.74 9.89 21.04
C LEU A 72 -8.28 9.46 22.40
N THR A 73 -7.66 8.46 23.03
CA THR A 73 -8.01 8.02 24.39
C THR A 73 -7.86 9.16 25.39
N ARG A 74 -6.73 9.89 25.36
CA ARG A 74 -6.49 11.05 26.24
C ARG A 74 -7.45 12.21 25.98
N LEU A 75 -7.79 12.48 24.72
CA LEU A 75 -8.79 13.50 24.36
C LEU A 75 -10.18 13.13 24.88
N THR A 76 -10.49 11.83 24.97
CA THR A 76 -11.76 11.33 25.49
C THR A 76 -11.83 11.44 27.00
N ASN A 77 -10.83 10.90 27.69
CA ASN A 77 -10.75 10.90 29.15
C ASN A 77 -9.29 10.77 29.59
N ASN A 78 -8.63 11.89 29.88
CA ASN A 78 -7.23 11.90 30.28
C ASN A 78 -6.99 11.35 31.70
N ALA A 79 -8.02 11.33 32.56
CA ALA A 79 -7.91 10.88 33.94
C ALA A 79 -8.03 9.34 34.05
N PHE A 80 -8.91 8.73 33.26
CA PHE A 80 -9.20 7.29 33.32
C PHE A 80 -9.10 6.66 31.94
N LEU A 81 -7.88 6.45 31.46
CA LEU A 81 -7.60 5.92 30.12
C LEU A 81 -8.26 4.55 29.88
N ASP A 82 -8.28 3.69 30.91
CA ASP A 82 -8.82 2.34 30.85
C ASP A 82 -10.34 2.29 30.65
N THR A 83 -11.04 3.41 30.85
CA THR A 83 -12.49 3.50 30.62
C THR A 83 -12.85 3.67 29.15
N VAL A 84 -11.88 4.03 28.30
CA VAL A 84 -12.09 4.26 26.88
C VAL A 84 -11.92 2.94 26.12
N PRO A 85 -12.91 2.51 25.31
CA PRO A 85 -12.79 1.26 24.55
C PRO A 85 -11.60 1.28 23.58
N ASP A 86 -10.66 0.34 23.73
CA ASP A 86 -9.55 0.20 22.77
C ASP A 86 -10.07 -0.40 21.45
N ARG A 87 -10.01 0.38 20.37
CA ARG A 87 -10.42 0.01 18.99
C ARG A 87 -9.24 0.12 18.02
N TYR A 88 -8.02 -0.15 18.51
CA TYR A 88 -6.77 -0.13 17.73
C TYR A 88 -6.82 -0.94 16.45
N HIS A 89 -7.22 -2.20 16.58
CA HIS A 89 -7.15 -3.17 15.48
C HIS A 89 -8.15 -2.80 14.39
N GLU A 90 -9.30 -2.25 14.79
CA GLU A 90 -10.26 -1.66 13.87
C GLU A 90 -9.69 -0.41 13.18
N LEU A 91 -8.96 0.47 13.90
CA LEU A 91 -8.29 1.62 13.26
C LEU A 91 -7.27 1.16 12.21
N MET A 92 -6.44 0.17 12.53
CA MET A 92 -5.46 -0.37 11.59
C MET A 92 -6.13 -0.90 10.33
N ARG A 93 -7.19 -1.70 10.47
CA ARG A 93 -7.92 -2.27 9.32
C ARG A 93 -8.63 -1.20 8.50
N VAL A 94 -9.38 -0.32 9.17
CA VAL A 94 -10.18 0.71 8.50
C VAL A 94 -9.28 1.75 7.83
N SER A 95 -8.13 2.08 8.42
CA SER A 95 -7.18 2.99 7.78
C SER A 95 -6.60 2.41 6.50
N CYS A 96 -6.25 1.12 6.44
CA CYS A 96 -5.84 0.48 5.19
C CYS A 96 -6.94 0.56 4.11
N LEU A 97 -8.19 0.22 4.47
CA LEU A 97 -9.32 0.31 3.55
C LEU A 97 -9.60 1.75 3.10
N TRP A 98 -9.43 2.73 4.00
CA TRP A 98 -9.61 4.13 3.70
C TRP A 98 -8.54 4.64 2.73
N GLN A 99 -7.27 4.27 2.94
CA GLN A 99 -6.19 4.61 2.01
C GLN A 99 -6.44 4.05 0.62
N ASP A 100 -6.82 2.78 0.54
CA ASP A 100 -7.14 2.12 -0.73
C ASP A 100 -8.29 2.81 -1.46
N LEU A 101 -9.40 3.10 -0.77
CA LEU A 101 -10.53 3.83 -1.33
C LEU A 101 -10.17 5.25 -1.78
N LYS A 102 -9.37 5.97 -1.00
CA LYS A 102 -8.88 7.30 -1.36
C LYS A 102 -7.99 7.24 -2.59
N ASN A 103 -7.15 6.22 -2.70
CA ASN A 103 -6.29 5.99 -3.86
C ASN A 103 -7.12 5.71 -5.11
N GLN A 104 -8.04 4.74 -5.06
CA GLN A 104 -8.95 4.43 -6.17
C GLN A 104 -9.73 5.67 -6.63
N LYS A 105 -10.29 6.44 -5.70
CA LYS A 105 -11.00 7.70 -6.01
C LYS A 105 -10.09 8.72 -6.69
N TRP A 106 -8.84 8.85 -6.26
CA TRP A 106 -7.90 9.79 -6.85
C TRP A 106 -7.62 9.50 -8.33
N PHE A 107 -7.55 8.22 -8.69
CA PHE A 107 -7.39 7.77 -10.07
C PHE A 107 -8.71 7.64 -10.85
N GLY A 108 -9.84 8.04 -10.25
CA GLY A 108 -11.16 8.04 -10.92
C GLY A 108 -11.90 6.70 -10.91
N PHE A 109 -11.37 5.68 -10.23
CA PHE A 109 -12.04 4.39 -10.10
C PHE A 109 -13.19 4.45 -9.07
N GLY A 110 -14.31 3.81 -9.37
CA GLY A 110 -15.51 3.74 -8.51
C GLY A 110 -16.63 4.76 -8.82
N HIS A 111 -16.46 5.61 -9.85
CA HIS A 111 -17.50 6.50 -10.36
C HIS A 111 -18.15 5.95 -11.65
N ASP A 112 -17.51 6.15 -12.81
CA ASP A 112 -18.08 5.90 -14.15
C ASP A 112 -17.38 4.77 -14.92
N MET A 113 -16.48 4.04 -14.25
CA MET A 113 -15.68 2.98 -14.87
C MET A 113 -16.31 1.61 -14.56
N ASP A 114 -16.79 0.91 -15.59
CA ASP A 114 -17.29 -0.47 -15.47
C ASP A 114 -16.17 -1.47 -15.15
N SER A 115 -14.92 -1.10 -15.44
CA SER A 115 -13.73 -1.90 -15.17
C SER A 115 -12.93 -1.37 -13.99
N GLY A 116 -12.46 -2.28 -13.13
CA GLY A 116 -11.46 -1.97 -12.11
C GLY A 116 -10.10 -1.59 -12.71
N PRO A 117 -9.17 -1.08 -11.88
CA PRO A 117 -7.81 -0.75 -12.31
C PRO A 117 -7.06 -1.98 -12.82
N GLY A 118 -6.27 -1.79 -13.87
CA GLY A 118 -5.29 -2.74 -14.36
C GLY A 118 -3.93 -2.62 -13.66
N PRO A 119 -2.94 -3.42 -14.10
CA PRO A 119 -1.60 -3.40 -13.51
C PRO A 119 -0.92 -2.03 -13.62
N GLY A 120 -0.57 -1.43 -12.48
CA GLY A 120 0.09 -0.13 -12.42
C GLY A 120 -0.81 1.10 -12.58
N ASP A 121 -2.13 0.93 -12.78
CA ASP A 121 -3.04 2.05 -13.04
C ASP A 121 -3.23 2.99 -11.82
N LEU A 122 -2.96 2.49 -10.61
CA LEU A 122 -3.00 3.27 -9.35
C LEU A 122 -1.61 3.83 -8.98
N ALA A 123 -0.72 4.01 -9.94
CA ALA A 123 0.59 4.61 -9.76
C ALA A 123 0.83 5.78 -10.71
N ILE A 124 1.52 6.81 -10.21
CA ILE A 124 1.87 7.99 -11.01
C ILE A 124 3.30 7.81 -11.52
N PHE A 125 3.46 7.73 -12.83
CA PHE A 125 4.79 7.79 -13.43
C PHE A 125 5.31 9.23 -13.53
N CYS A 126 6.61 9.38 -13.82
CA CYS A 126 7.26 10.68 -13.94
C CYS A 126 6.61 11.54 -15.03
N PRO A 127 6.02 12.71 -14.68
CA PRO A 127 5.35 13.58 -15.65
C PRO A 127 6.32 14.20 -16.66
N SER A 128 7.60 14.33 -16.28
CA SER A 128 8.66 14.88 -17.13
C SER A 128 9.35 13.83 -18.00
N CYS A 129 9.15 12.54 -17.73
CA CYS A 129 9.66 11.51 -18.60
C CYS A 129 8.80 11.43 -19.88
N PRO A 130 9.43 11.13 -21.04
CA PRO A 130 8.69 10.90 -22.26
C PRO A 130 7.65 9.79 -22.11
N GLN A 131 6.39 10.04 -22.46
CA GLN A 131 5.30 9.08 -22.39
C GLN A 131 4.50 9.14 -23.70
N PRO A 132 4.76 8.22 -24.65
CA PRO A 132 4.01 8.12 -25.90
C PRO A 132 2.50 8.11 -25.64
N GLY A 133 1.74 8.91 -26.40
CA GLY A 133 0.29 9.04 -26.25
C GLY A 133 -0.19 9.90 -25.08
N ILE A 134 0.70 10.36 -24.19
CA ILE A 134 0.34 11.19 -23.03
C ILE A 134 0.93 12.59 -23.16
N ASN A 135 2.26 12.71 -23.15
CA ASN A 135 2.97 14.00 -23.13
C ASN A 135 3.99 14.12 -24.29
N MET A 136 3.87 13.28 -25.30
CA MET A 136 4.73 13.25 -26.48
C MET A 136 3.94 13.58 -27.75
N PRO A 137 4.53 14.30 -28.73
CA PRO A 137 3.90 14.54 -30.02
C PRO A 137 3.74 13.22 -30.81
N LEU A 138 2.75 13.16 -31.71
CA LEU A 138 2.44 11.95 -32.49
C LEU A 138 3.64 11.38 -33.28
N CYS A 139 4.52 12.24 -33.82
CA CYS A 139 5.72 11.84 -34.56
C CYS A 139 6.99 11.85 -33.69
N TRP A 140 6.90 11.42 -32.43
CA TRP A 140 8.04 11.44 -31.51
C TRP A 140 9.16 10.45 -31.90
N GLU A 141 8.82 9.37 -32.62
CA GLU A 141 9.72 8.27 -33.02
C GLU A 141 10.79 8.72 -34.02
N GLU A 142 10.50 9.75 -34.81
CA GLU A 142 11.43 10.34 -35.78
C GLU A 142 12.50 11.22 -35.10
N LYS A 143 12.37 11.47 -33.79
CA LYS A 143 13.30 12.28 -32.99
C LYS A 143 14.22 11.37 -32.17
N TRP A 144 15.46 11.22 -32.61
CA TRP A 144 16.56 10.54 -31.89
C TRP A 144 16.88 11.11 -30.48
N LEU A 145 16.23 12.21 -30.08
CA LEU A 145 16.48 12.95 -28.83
C LEU A 145 15.73 12.41 -27.61
N VAL A 146 14.83 11.43 -27.79
CA VAL A 146 13.95 10.95 -26.73
C VAL A 146 14.48 9.65 -26.12
N MET A 147 15.30 9.76 -25.08
CA MET A 147 15.82 8.59 -24.36
C MET A 147 15.26 8.56 -22.93
N LYS A 148 14.47 7.51 -22.63
CA LYS A 148 14.18 7.13 -21.24
C LYS A 148 15.43 6.50 -20.65
N ARG A 149 15.80 6.94 -19.45
CA ARG A 149 16.87 6.32 -18.66
C ARG A 149 16.25 5.81 -17.39
N PHE A 150 16.50 4.55 -17.08
CA PHE A 150 16.07 3.91 -15.86
C PHE A 150 17.28 3.56 -15.02
N VAL A 151 17.09 3.60 -13.70
CA VAL A 151 18.03 3.09 -12.70
C VAL A 151 17.26 2.07 -11.90
N VAL A 152 17.93 0.97 -11.56
CA VAL A 152 17.38 -0.03 -10.65
C VAL A 152 18.19 0.02 -9.37
N ASP A 153 17.49 0.02 -8.24
CA ASP A 153 18.10 0.08 -6.92
C ASP A 153 17.36 -0.85 -5.94
N GLY A 154 18.01 -1.21 -4.84
CA GLY A 154 17.54 -2.17 -3.86
C GLY A 154 17.63 -1.66 -2.42
N ASN A 155 16.55 -1.80 -1.67
CA ASN A 155 16.54 -1.59 -0.22
C ASN A 155 16.58 -2.94 0.53
N PHE A 156 17.74 -3.27 1.11
CA PHE A 156 17.97 -4.52 1.87
C PHE A 156 17.55 -4.48 3.34
N THR A 157 16.93 -3.40 3.78
CA THR A 157 16.43 -3.23 5.15
C THR A 157 14.91 -3.26 5.25
N ALA A 158 14.22 -3.20 4.11
CA ALA A 158 12.77 -3.36 3.99
C ALA A 158 12.37 -4.83 4.17
N HIS A 159 12.54 -5.34 5.39
CA HIS A 159 12.22 -6.72 5.72
C HIS A 159 10.71 -6.92 5.86
N HIS A 160 10.19 -7.94 5.20
CA HIS A 160 8.81 -8.40 5.37
C HIS A 160 8.83 -9.75 6.09
N MET A 161 8.20 -9.83 7.26
CA MET A 161 8.10 -11.07 8.03
C MET A 161 7.02 -12.00 7.48
N ASN A 162 7.20 -13.30 7.70
CA ASN A 162 6.16 -14.27 7.40
C ASN A 162 4.91 -13.99 8.26
N MET A 163 3.75 -13.88 7.60
CA MET A 163 2.48 -13.71 8.29
C MET A 163 2.15 -14.96 9.10
N ARG A 164 1.71 -14.78 10.35
CA ARG A 164 1.29 -15.89 11.21
C ARG A 164 0.11 -16.66 10.62
N GLN A 165 -0.78 -15.96 9.90
CA GLN A 165 -1.95 -16.55 9.23
C GLN A 165 -2.03 -16.02 7.79
N PRO A 166 -1.29 -16.62 6.85
CA PRO A 166 -1.23 -16.14 5.46
C PRO A 166 -2.60 -16.11 4.77
N LYS A 167 -3.53 -16.98 5.17
CA LYS A 167 -4.90 -17.02 4.62
C LYS A 167 -5.73 -15.77 4.93
N LEU A 168 -5.32 -14.98 5.92
CA LEU A 168 -5.97 -13.71 6.28
C LEU A 168 -5.22 -12.50 5.74
N ASP A 169 -4.08 -12.70 5.07
CA ASP A 169 -3.31 -11.65 4.41
C ASP A 169 -3.93 -11.40 3.04
N ILE A 170 -4.82 -10.40 2.96
CA ILE A 170 -5.57 -10.08 1.76
C ILE A 170 -4.98 -8.80 1.16
N PHE A 171 -4.49 -8.91 -0.07
CA PHE A 171 -4.04 -7.76 -0.85
C PHE A 171 -5.24 -6.94 -1.32
N LEU A 172 -5.24 -5.64 -1.02
CA LEU A 172 -6.26 -4.72 -1.53
C LEU A 172 -5.94 -4.23 -2.96
N SER A 173 -4.65 -4.05 -3.25
CA SER A 173 -4.14 -3.46 -4.49
C SER A 173 -2.98 -4.30 -5.10
N ASP A 174 -3.15 -5.63 -5.20
CA ASP A 174 -2.12 -6.54 -5.77
C ASP A 174 -1.82 -6.18 -7.23
N GLY A 175 -0.59 -5.74 -7.51
CA GLY A 175 -0.20 -5.33 -8.86
C GLY A 175 -0.81 -4.01 -9.35
N LEU A 176 -1.70 -3.36 -8.59
CA LEU A 176 -2.44 -2.20 -9.10
C LEU A 176 -1.62 -0.90 -9.03
N GLY A 177 -0.59 -0.85 -8.19
CA GLY A 177 0.29 0.31 -8.03
C GLY A 177 1.73 0.05 -8.49
N TYR A 178 2.69 0.43 -7.67
CA TYR A 178 4.11 0.27 -8.02
C TYR A 178 4.62 -1.16 -7.88
N ILE A 179 4.06 -1.96 -6.97
CA ILE A 179 4.46 -3.36 -6.73
C ILE A 179 3.91 -4.25 -7.84
N VAL A 180 4.73 -5.20 -8.33
CA VAL A 180 4.30 -6.19 -9.30
C VAL A 180 3.22 -7.12 -8.74
N THR A 181 2.42 -7.71 -9.62
CA THR A 181 1.41 -8.69 -9.21
C THR A 181 2.08 -9.93 -8.62
N GLU A 182 1.69 -10.34 -7.41
CA GLU A 182 2.33 -11.43 -6.68
C GLU A 182 2.36 -12.72 -7.50
N ARG A 183 1.23 -13.09 -8.14
CA ARG A 183 1.14 -14.32 -8.93
C ARG A 183 2.11 -14.34 -10.12
N GLU A 184 2.20 -13.22 -10.84
CA GLU A 184 3.10 -13.09 -11.99
C GLU A 184 4.56 -13.14 -11.54
N TYR A 185 4.85 -12.51 -10.41
CA TYR A 185 6.17 -12.51 -9.83
C TYR A 185 6.61 -13.91 -9.42
N GLN A 186 5.77 -14.65 -8.68
CA GLN A 186 6.11 -16.03 -8.29
C GLN A 186 6.30 -16.97 -9.49
N ALA A 187 5.51 -16.77 -10.56
CA ALA A 187 5.68 -17.53 -11.80
C ALA A 187 7.04 -17.21 -12.48
N HIS A 188 7.45 -15.94 -12.48
CA HIS A 188 8.77 -15.53 -12.96
C HIS A 188 9.91 -16.13 -12.13
N LEU A 189 9.78 -16.13 -10.80
CA LEU A 189 10.78 -16.73 -9.92
C LEU A 189 10.94 -18.23 -10.12
N ALA A 190 9.85 -18.93 -10.45
CA ALA A 190 9.89 -20.37 -10.72
C ALA A 190 10.56 -20.72 -12.06
N SER A 191 10.49 -19.82 -13.06
CA SER A 191 11.05 -20.06 -14.40
C SER A 191 12.49 -19.54 -14.56
N ALA A 192 12.87 -18.56 -13.74
CA ALA A 192 14.16 -17.92 -13.85
C ALA A 192 15.31 -18.82 -13.35
N THR A 193 16.37 -18.90 -14.15
CA THR A 193 17.59 -19.62 -13.80
C THR A 193 18.62 -18.65 -13.26
N GLU A 194 19.08 -18.86 -12.02
CA GLU A 194 20.17 -18.06 -11.46
C GLU A 194 21.54 -18.66 -11.81
N SER A 195 22.39 -17.87 -12.46
CA SER A 195 23.82 -18.13 -12.49
C SER A 195 24.47 -17.58 -11.21
N LYS A 196 24.90 -18.48 -10.31
CA LYS A 196 25.72 -18.07 -9.17
C LYS A 196 27.09 -17.63 -9.65
N GLU A 197 27.32 -16.32 -9.72
CA GLU A 197 28.69 -15.81 -9.88
C GLU A 197 29.49 -16.10 -8.61
N ARG A 198 30.51 -16.95 -8.73
CA ARG A 198 31.49 -17.14 -7.65
C ARG A 198 32.38 -15.91 -7.62
N SER A 199 32.20 -15.05 -6.62
CA SER A 199 33.13 -13.96 -6.36
C SER A 199 34.52 -14.53 -6.00
N ALA A 200 35.56 -14.18 -6.74
CA ALA A 200 36.95 -14.58 -6.45
C ALA A 200 37.56 -13.83 -5.24
N CYS A 201 36.83 -12.88 -4.64
CA CYS A 201 37.30 -12.03 -3.56
C CYS A 201 36.82 -12.55 -2.20
N SER A 202 37.76 -12.72 -1.26
CA SER A 202 37.55 -13.35 0.05
C SER A 202 36.80 -12.48 1.08
N ASN A 203 36.57 -11.18 0.81
CA ASN A 203 36.13 -10.21 1.82
C ASN A 203 34.84 -9.44 1.48
N HIS A 204 33.92 -10.00 0.69
CA HIS A 204 32.59 -9.40 0.47
C HIS A 204 31.60 -9.68 1.61
N ARG A 205 31.87 -9.14 2.82
CA ARG A 205 30.98 -9.32 3.97
C ARG A 205 29.55 -8.80 3.72
N ALA A 206 29.40 -7.69 3.00
CA ALA A 206 28.09 -7.10 2.71
C ALA A 206 27.22 -8.02 1.83
N VAL A 207 27.79 -8.57 0.76
CA VAL A 207 27.10 -9.51 -0.15
C VAL A 207 26.79 -10.82 0.57
N ASN A 208 27.73 -11.35 1.36
CA ASN A 208 27.52 -12.58 2.12
C ASN A 208 26.44 -12.41 3.21
N ALA A 209 26.37 -11.25 3.86
CA ALA A 209 25.32 -10.95 4.84
C ALA A 209 23.93 -10.78 4.18
N ALA A 210 23.85 -10.11 3.03
CA ALA A 210 22.61 -9.94 2.27
C ALA A 210 22.06 -11.27 1.70
N ASN A 211 22.95 -12.21 1.36
CA ASN A 211 22.61 -13.54 0.85
C ASN A 211 22.30 -14.57 1.96
N THR A 212 22.35 -14.17 3.23
CA THR A 212 22.04 -15.09 4.34
C THR A 212 20.53 -15.33 4.41
N ASN A 213 20.12 -16.57 4.19
CA ASN A 213 18.72 -16.96 4.25
C ASN A 213 18.17 -16.84 5.68
N ARG A 214 17.07 -16.10 5.85
CA ARG A 214 16.39 -15.90 7.14
C ARG A 214 14.99 -16.52 7.07
N SER A 215 14.81 -17.68 7.68
CA SER A 215 13.56 -18.47 7.59
C SER A 215 12.31 -17.77 8.14
N ASN A 216 12.48 -16.73 8.96
CA ASN A 216 11.39 -15.93 9.51
C ASN A 216 10.91 -14.80 8.57
N LEU A 217 11.65 -14.51 7.50
CA LEU A 217 11.32 -13.45 6.54
C LEU A 217 10.66 -14.02 5.29
N ARG A 218 9.63 -13.33 4.81
CA ARG A 218 9.03 -13.50 3.48
C ARG A 218 9.86 -12.78 2.42
N ALA A 219 10.27 -11.54 2.74
CA ALA A 219 11.16 -10.74 1.91
C ALA A 219 12.29 -10.15 2.76
N THR A 220 13.49 -10.14 2.19
CA THR A 220 14.71 -9.59 2.80
C THR A 220 14.95 -8.13 2.41
N GLY A 221 14.27 -7.65 1.38
CA GLY A 221 14.37 -6.30 0.88
C GLY A 221 13.42 -6.09 -0.29
N VAL A 222 13.55 -4.94 -0.95
CA VAL A 222 12.71 -4.55 -2.09
C VAL A 222 13.59 -3.94 -3.18
N GLY A 223 13.39 -4.37 -4.42
CA GLY A 223 14.00 -3.79 -5.61
C GLY A 223 13.03 -2.91 -6.37
N THR A 224 13.51 -1.80 -6.93
CA THR A 224 12.67 -0.85 -7.67
C THR A 224 13.39 -0.28 -8.87
N THR A 225 12.64 -0.12 -9.97
CA THR A 225 13.07 0.71 -11.09
C THR A 225 12.53 2.13 -10.93
N ALA A 226 13.42 3.11 -11.06
CA ALA A 226 13.08 4.52 -11.11
C ALA A 226 13.61 5.18 -12.38
N CYS A 227 12.99 6.28 -12.80
CA CYS A 227 13.57 7.11 -13.83
C CYS A 227 14.87 7.76 -13.35
N ALA A 228 15.95 7.62 -14.12
CA ALA A 228 17.29 8.04 -13.73
C ALA A 228 17.41 9.56 -13.49
N ARG A 229 16.56 10.36 -14.15
CA ARG A 229 16.63 11.82 -14.10
C ARG A 229 15.88 12.43 -12.93
N HIS A 230 14.75 11.86 -12.53
CA HIS A 230 13.85 12.49 -11.57
C HIS A 230 13.54 11.60 -10.37
N GLY A 231 14.03 10.35 -10.34
CA GLY A 231 13.85 9.44 -9.21
C GLY A 231 12.42 8.94 -9.01
N CYS A 232 11.48 9.22 -9.92
CA CYS A 232 10.13 8.68 -9.83
C CYS A 232 10.14 7.18 -10.13
N PHE A 233 9.50 6.40 -9.26
CA PHE A 233 9.34 4.96 -9.46
C PHE A 233 8.51 4.67 -10.71
N VAL A 234 8.88 3.60 -11.41
CA VAL A 234 8.12 3.09 -12.55
C VAL A 234 6.94 2.27 -11.99
N PRO A 235 5.70 2.52 -12.46
CA PRO A 235 4.55 1.69 -12.11
C PRO A 235 4.81 0.20 -12.36
N HIS A 236 4.25 -0.67 -11.52
CA HIS A 236 4.34 -2.13 -11.66
C HIS A 236 5.77 -2.67 -11.82
N CYS A 237 6.76 -2.05 -11.15
CA CYS A 237 8.19 -2.35 -11.25
C CYS A 237 8.90 -2.39 -9.89
N ILE A 238 8.17 -2.69 -8.82
CA ILE A 238 8.71 -2.94 -7.48
C ILE A 238 8.54 -4.43 -7.16
N VAL A 239 9.62 -5.07 -6.71
CA VAL A 239 9.71 -6.52 -6.45
C VAL A 239 10.29 -6.82 -5.08
N ASP A 240 9.81 -7.87 -4.43
CA ASP A 240 10.33 -8.32 -3.13
C ASP A 240 11.56 -9.21 -3.30
N PHE A 241 12.67 -8.90 -2.64
CA PHE A 241 13.85 -9.75 -2.64
C PHE A 241 13.69 -10.95 -1.70
N GLN A 242 13.73 -12.17 -2.24
CA GLN A 242 13.71 -13.37 -1.39
C GLN A 242 15.06 -13.63 -0.69
N LYS A 243 16.18 -13.32 -1.36
CA LYS A 243 17.55 -13.41 -0.84
C LYS A 243 18.40 -12.38 -1.57
N GLY A 244 19.02 -11.41 -0.88
CA GLY A 244 19.97 -10.46 -1.47
C GLY A 244 19.57 -9.84 -2.83
N GLU A 245 20.56 -9.40 -3.62
CA GLU A 245 20.38 -9.00 -5.02
C GLU A 245 20.56 -10.21 -5.92
N TRP A 246 19.46 -10.80 -6.40
CA TRP A 246 19.50 -11.83 -7.43
C TRP A 246 19.15 -11.18 -8.77
N GLN A 247 19.99 -11.39 -9.80
CA GLN A 247 19.79 -10.79 -11.14
C GLN A 247 18.41 -11.15 -11.73
N VAL A 248 17.88 -12.31 -11.35
CA VAL A 248 16.53 -12.78 -11.67
C VAL A 248 15.45 -11.73 -11.37
N PHE A 249 15.58 -10.98 -10.27
CA PHE A 249 14.61 -9.96 -9.89
C PHE A 249 14.62 -8.76 -10.84
N LEU A 250 15.81 -8.42 -11.36
CA LEU A 250 15.99 -7.34 -12.31
C LEU A 250 15.40 -7.69 -13.68
N HIS A 251 15.51 -8.94 -14.13
CA HIS A 251 15.04 -9.36 -15.45
C HIS A 251 13.56 -9.05 -15.71
N LEU A 252 12.69 -9.25 -14.71
CA LEU A 252 11.27 -8.91 -14.84
C LEU A 252 11.03 -7.41 -15.10
N LEU A 253 11.93 -6.57 -14.57
CA LEU A 253 11.89 -5.11 -14.71
C LEU A 253 12.42 -4.63 -16.08
N TRP A 254 13.19 -5.45 -16.79
CA TRP A 254 13.73 -5.14 -18.13
C TRP A 254 12.87 -5.69 -19.28
N THR A 255 12.01 -6.67 -19.01
CA THR A 255 11.12 -7.29 -20.00
C THR A 255 9.81 -6.52 -20.23
N LYS A 256 9.55 -5.46 -19.48
CA LYS A 256 8.38 -4.57 -19.59
C LYS A 256 8.79 -3.20 -20.11
#